data_AF-A0A672UD52-F1
#
_entry.id   AF-A0A672UD52-F1
#
_cell.length_a   1.000
_cell.length_b   1.000
_cell.length_c   1.000
_cell.angle_alpha   90.00
_cell.angle_beta   90.00
_cell.angle_gamma   90.00
#
_symmetry.space_group_name_H-M   'P 1'
#
loop_
_entity.id
_entity.type
_entity.pdbx_description
1 polymer ?
#
loop_
_entity_poly.entity_id
_entity_poly.type
_entity_poly.pdbx_seq_one_letter_code
_entity_poly.pdbx_strand_id
1 'polypeptide(L)'
;LILPDDPKYAVKKVLVYVREIVDNELGFKQVSLSCSAKTKIYLFVANEKMIVGCLQEARLGAFRVLCEPGPMPGSPGQDTLQPQRAWRCSTEPEPAICGVSRIWVFGPRRGKGIARRMVDVVRSTFMYGCYLSTEEIAFSDPTPDGKLFATKYCRTPNFLVYNFIYNN
;
A
#
# COMPACT_ATOMS: atom_id res chain seq x y z
N LEU A 1 10.24 -4.78 13.14
CA LEU A 1 10.60 -5.16 11.77
C LEU A 1 10.84 -6.65 11.77
N ILE A 2 10.28 -7.38 10.81
CA ILE A 2 10.58 -8.79 10.60
C ILE A 2 11.22 -8.93 9.22
N LEU A 3 12.38 -9.58 9.21
CA LEU A 3 13.18 -9.87 8.02
C LEU A 3 12.97 -11.33 7.59
N PRO A 4 13.19 -11.65 6.30
CA PRO A 4 13.07 -13.03 5.83
C PRO A 4 14.05 -14.00 6.50
N ASP A 5 15.20 -13.49 6.97
CA ASP A 5 16.24 -14.27 7.67
C ASP A 5 16.01 -14.40 9.19
N ASP A 6 14.90 -13.84 9.71
CA ASP A 6 14.58 -13.93 11.13
C ASP A 6 14.22 -15.37 11.56
N PRO A 7 14.28 -15.67 12.87
CA PRO A 7 13.94 -16.99 13.38
C PRO A 7 12.58 -17.50 12.90
N LYS A 8 12.53 -18.77 12.47
CA LYS A 8 11.33 -19.40 11.87
C LYS A 8 10.06 -19.24 12.70
N TYR A 9 10.16 -19.18 14.04
CA TYR A 9 9.00 -18.98 14.90
C TYR A 9 8.36 -17.58 14.74
N ALA A 10 9.18 -16.54 14.55
CA ALA A 10 8.72 -15.16 14.38
C ALA A 10 8.12 -14.98 12.98
N VAL A 11 8.83 -15.49 11.98
CA VAL A 11 8.43 -15.48 10.58
C VAL A 11 7.12 -16.23 10.41
N LYS A 12 7.01 -17.47 10.88
CA LYS A 12 5.79 -18.29 10.70
C LYS A 12 4.59 -17.74 11.46
N LYS A 13 4.76 -17.29 12.72
CA LYS A 13 3.63 -16.78 13.51
C LYS A 13 3.10 -15.46 12.94
N VAL A 14 3.97 -14.56 12.48
CA VAL A 14 3.51 -13.29 11.92
C VAL A 14 3.02 -13.45 10.48
N LEU A 15 3.78 -14.12 9.61
CA LEU A 15 3.40 -14.30 8.21
C LEU A 15 2.13 -15.10 8.01
N VAL A 16 1.81 -16.04 8.90
CA VAL A 16 0.58 -16.83 8.76
C VAL A 16 -0.58 -16.06 9.39
N TYR A 17 -0.56 -15.80 10.71
CA TYR A 17 -1.71 -15.23 11.39
C TYR A 17 -2.03 -13.78 11.01
N VAL A 18 -1.01 -12.91 10.97
CA VAL A 18 -1.28 -11.47 10.69
C VAL A 18 -1.64 -11.29 9.23
N ARG A 19 -0.98 -12.01 8.33
CA ARG A 19 -1.29 -11.95 6.90
C ARG A 19 -2.69 -12.47 6.61
N GLU A 20 -3.09 -13.59 7.17
CA GLU A 20 -4.45 -14.12 6.97
C GLU A 20 -5.52 -13.16 7.48
N ILE A 21 -5.32 -12.55 8.65
CA ILE A 21 -6.25 -11.54 9.18
C ILE A 21 -6.32 -10.33 8.25
N VAL A 22 -5.16 -9.81 7.82
CA VAL A 22 -5.08 -8.64 6.92
C VAL A 22 -5.70 -8.95 5.55
N ASP A 23 -5.44 -10.14 5.00
CA ASP A 23 -5.97 -10.57 3.71
C ASP A 23 -7.50 -10.73 3.79
N ASN A 24 -8.01 -11.30 4.87
CA ASN A 24 -9.45 -11.42 5.11
C ASN A 24 -10.14 -10.05 5.28
N GLU A 25 -9.55 -9.15 6.07
CA GLU A 25 -10.08 -7.80 6.31
C GLU A 25 -10.06 -6.92 5.06
N LEU A 26 -9.06 -7.11 4.20
CA LEU A 26 -8.95 -6.39 2.92
C LEU A 26 -9.71 -7.10 1.78
N GLY A 27 -10.31 -8.27 2.03
CA GLY A 27 -11.06 -9.03 1.02
C GLY A 27 -10.20 -9.73 -0.03
N PHE A 28 -8.89 -9.90 0.21
CA PHE A 28 -7.98 -10.60 -0.70
C PHE A 28 -8.19 -12.12 -0.60
N LYS A 29 -8.94 -12.68 -1.55
CA LYS A 29 -9.04 -14.14 -1.74
C LYS A 29 -7.81 -14.63 -2.52
N GLN A 30 -6.71 -14.87 -1.80
CA GLN A 30 -5.61 -15.72 -2.25
C GLN A 30 -5.11 -15.46 -3.69
N VAL A 31 -4.65 -14.25 -3.97
CA VAL A 31 -3.70 -14.06 -5.09
C VAL A 31 -2.32 -14.30 -4.50
N SER A 32 -1.72 -15.39 -4.93
CA SER A 32 -0.31 -15.72 -4.76
C SER A 32 0.52 -14.52 -5.20
N LEU A 33 0.87 -13.65 -4.25
CA LEU A 33 1.95 -12.70 -4.46
C LEU A 33 3.20 -13.55 -4.70
N SER A 34 3.60 -13.66 -5.96
CA SER A 34 4.86 -14.24 -6.43
C SER A 34 6.08 -13.42 -6.00
N CYS A 35 5.97 -12.62 -4.94
CA CYS A 35 7.08 -11.83 -4.42
C CYS A 35 7.85 -12.64 -3.38
N SER A 36 8.76 -13.41 -3.97
CA SER A 36 9.71 -14.37 -3.41
C SER A 36 10.69 -13.74 -2.40
N ALA A 37 10.85 -14.40 -1.25
CA ALA A 37 11.99 -14.42 -0.32
C ALA A 37 12.56 -13.11 0.26
N LYS A 38 12.24 -11.90 -0.21
CA LYS A 38 12.91 -10.64 0.19
C LYS A 38 11.98 -9.53 0.70
N THR A 39 10.78 -9.88 1.14
CA THR A 39 9.83 -8.89 1.65
C THR A 39 10.11 -8.58 3.12
N LYS A 40 10.15 -7.30 3.47
CA LYS A 40 10.21 -6.86 4.88
C LYS A 40 8.80 -6.60 5.40
N ILE A 41 8.56 -6.96 6.66
CA ILE A 41 7.26 -6.76 7.31
C ILE A 41 7.42 -5.80 8.48
N TYR A 42 6.65 -4.73 8.45
CA TYR A 42 6.59 -3.74 9.50
C TYR A 42 5.29 -3.92 10.28
N LEU A 43 5.43 -4.14 11.59
CA LEU A 43 4.32 -4.26 12.51
C LEU A 43 4.28 -3.03 13.40
N PHE A 44 3.09 -2.49 13.59
CA PHE A 44 2.84 -1.49 14.63
C PHE A 44 2.23 -2.19 15.84
N VAL A 45 2.98 -2.26 16.94
CA VAL A 45 2.54 -2.87 18.20
C VAL A 45 2.11 -1.76 19.16
N ALA A 46 0.85 -1.82 19.63
CA ALA A 46 0.34 -0.92 20.65
C ALA A 46 0.81 -1.36 22.06
N ASN A 47 0.64 -0.49 23.06
CA ASN A 47 1.07 -0.73 24.45
C ASN A 47 0.53 -2.04 25.05
N GLU A 48 -0.62 -2.51 24.58
CA GLU A 48 -1.28 -3.76 25.01
C GLU A 48 -0.69 -5.03 24.35
N LYS A 49 0.48 -4.93 23.70
CA LYS A 49 1.09 -6.00 22.86
C LYS A 49 0.21 -6.42 21.67
N MET A 50 -0.77 -5.59 21.32
CA MET A 50 -1.67 -5.80 20.19
C MET A 50 -1.05 -5.26 18.89
N ILE A 51 -1.07 -6.06 17.84
CA ILE A 51 -0.68 -5.61 16.50
C ILE A 51 -1.84 -4.80 15.91
N VAL A 52 -1.63 -3.50 15.74
CA VAL A 52 -2.66 -2.57 15.25
C VAL A 52 -2.37 -2.06 13.83
N GLY A 53 -1.27 -2.50 13.23
CA GLY A 53 -0.98 -2.24 11.83
C GLY A 53 0.07 -3.18 11.26
N CYS A 54 -0.05 -3.47 9.96
CA CYS A 54 0.87 -4.31 9.20
C CYS A 54 1.18 -3.64 7.85
N LEU A 55 2.45 -3.60 7.49
CA LEU A 55 2.91 -3.12 6.19
C LEU A 55 3.92 -4.10 5.61
N GLN A 56 3.64 -4.58 4.40
CA GLN A 56 4.54 -5.44 3.63
C GLN A 56 5.08 -4.65 2.44
N GLU A 57 6.38 -4.74 2.19
CA GLU A 57 7.02 -4.07 1.05
C GLU A 57 7.71 -5.03 0.06
N ALA A 58 7.86 -4.58 -1.19
CA ALA A 58 8.62 -5.23 -2.26
C ALA A 58 9.39 -4.22 -3.13
N ARG A 59 10.57 -4.58 -3.65
CA ARG A 59 11.31 -3.76 -4.64
C ARG A 59 10.77 -4.01 -6.06
N LEU A 60 10.16 -3.01 -6.68
CA LEU A 60 9.53 -3.12 -8.01
C LEU A 60 9.53 -1.76 -8.74
N GLY A 61 9.47 -1.79 -10.07
CA GLY A 61 9.10 -0.62 -10.87
C GLY A 61 7.60 -0.31 -10.73
N ALA A 62 7.20 0.94 -10.97
CA ALA A 62 5.82 1.39 -10.77
C ALA A 62 5.31 2.27 -11.91
N PHE A 63 4.03 2.60 -11.86
CA PHE A 63 3.34 3.44 -12.84
C PHE A 63 2.60 4.56 -12.10
N ARG A 64 2.58 5.76 -12.67
CA ARG A 64 1.87 6.88 -12.05
C ARG A 64 0.36 6.76 -12.25
N VAL A 65 -0.41 6.98 -11.18
CA VAL A 65 -1.86 7.13 -11.28
C VAL A 65 -2.17 8.41 -12.05
N LEU A 66 -3.03 8.30 -13.05
CA LEU A 66 -3.54 9.45 -13.78
C LEU A 66 -4.84 9.90 -13.09
N CYS A 67 -4.87 11.12 -12.56
CA CYS A 67 -6.12 11.79 -12.25
C CYS A 67 -6.93 11.95 -13.54
N GLU A 68 -8.21 11.54 -13.52
CA GLU A 68 -9.10 11.92 -14.62
C GLU A 68 -9.22 13.45 -14.67
N PRO A 69 -9.28 14.05 -15.87
CA PRO A 69 -9.68 15.45 -15.98
C PRO A 69 -11.05 15.60 -15.31
N GLY A 70 -11.20 16.66 -14.51
CA GLY A 70 -12.47 17.00 -13.87
C GLY A 70 -13.61 17.05 -14.90
N PRO A 71 -14.88 16.96 -14.45
CA PRO A 71 -16.02 16.89 -15.34
C PRO A 71 -15.94 18.00 -16.38
N MET A 72 -15.86 17.62 -17.66
CA MET A 72 -15.99 18.55 -18.77
C MET A 72 -17.33 19.28 -18.60
N PRO A 73 -17.36 20.63 -18.63
CA PRO A 73 -18.61 21.37 -18.58
C PRO A 73 -19.39 21.09 -19.87
N GLY A 74 -20.31 20.13 -19.86
CA GLY A 74 -21.11 19.80 -21.03
C GLY A 74 -21.86 18.46 -21.05
N SER A 75 -21.64 17.54 -20.12
CA SER A 75 -22.44 16.30 -20.04
C SER A 75 -23.61 16.46 -19.07
N PRO A 76 -24.87 16.59 -19.55
CA PRO A 76 -26.02 16.72 -18.67
C PRO A 76 -26.38 15.34 -18.11
N GLY A 77 -26.48 15.24 -16.78
CA GLY A 77 -27.06 14.08 -16.11
C GLY A 77 -26.06 13.08 -15.52
N GLN A 78 -25.18 13.52 -14.61
CA GLN A 78 -24.45 12.57 -13.77
C GLN A 78 -24.53 12.97 -12.29
N ASP A 79 -25.75 12.91 -11.78
CA ASP A 79 -26.03 12.92 -10.36
C ASP A 79 -25.48 11.65 -9.67
N THR A 80 -24.61 11.86 -8.69
CA THR A 80 -24.55 11.10 -7.41
C THR A 80 -24.17 9.61 -7.38
N LEU A 81 -23.33 9.08 -8.26
CA LEU A 81 -22.75 7.73 -8.08
C LEU A 81 -21.23 7.70 -8.25
N GLN A 82 -20.49 8.25 -7.27
CA GLN A 82 -19.03 8.14 -7.18
C GLN A 82 -18.50 7.11 -6.14
N PRO A 83 -18.81 5.80 -6.23
CA PRO A 83 -17.97 4.82 -5.53
C PRO A 83 -17.29 3.78 -6.43
N GLN A 84 -17.61 3.67 -7.73
CA GLN A 84 -17.13 2.56 -8.57
C GLN A 84 -16.71 3.05 -9.96
N ARG A 85 -15.62 3.81 -10.06
CA ARG A 85 -14.93 4.01 -11.34
C ARG A 85 -13.56 3.38 -11.32
N ALA A 86 -13.27 2.58 -12.35
CA ALA A 86 -11.97 1.98 -12.61
C ALA A 86 -10.92 3.08 -12.79
N TRP A 87 -9.70 2.81 -12.34
CA TRP A 87 -8.62 3.79 -12.37
C TRP A 87 -7.77 3.61 -13.61
N ARG A 88 -7.16 4.70 -14.08
CA ARG A 88 -6.21 4.69 -15.20
C ARG A 88 -4.81 5.00 -14.69
N CYS A 89 -3.84 4.29 -15.24
CA CYS A 89 -2.43 4.42 -14.95
C CYS A 89 -1.72 4.91 -16.20
N SER A 90 -0.59 5.61 -16.02
CA SER A 90 0.29 5.93 -17.13
C SER A 90 0.77 4.64 -17.78
N THR A 91 0.89 4.66 -19.10
CA THR A 91 1.55 3.60 -19.87
C THR A 91 3.07 3.65 -19.73
N GLU A 92 3.61 4.77 -19.25
CA GLU A 92 5.05 4.95 -19.05
C GLU A 92 5.45 4.46 -17.64
N PRO A 93 6.38 3.49 -17.54
CA PRO A 93 6.90 3.04 -16.26
C PRO A 93 7.79 4.11 -15.63
N GLU A 94 7.56 4.38 -14.36
CA GLU A 94 8.40 5.26 -13.54
C GLU A 94 9.25 4.45 -12.56
N PRO A 95 10.49 4.90 -12.29
CA PRO A 95 11.35 4.23 -11.33
C PRO A 95 10.78 4.37 -9.92
N ALA A 96 10.39 3.25 -9.32
CA ALA A 96 10.09 3.14 -7.90
C ALA A 96 11.12 2.24 -7.21
N ILE A 97 11.38 2.54 -5.95
CA ILE A 97 12.36 1.81 -5.14
C ILE A 97 11.65 0.88 -4.16
N CYS A 98 10.54 1.34 -3.57
CA CYS A 98 9.77 0.63 -2.55
C CYS A 98 8.29 0.54 -2.94
N GLY A 99 7.77 -0.68 -3.07
CA GLY A 99 6.36 -0.97 -3.27
C GLY A 99 5.70 -1.40 -1.97
N VAL A 100 4.71 -0.65 -1.49
CA VAL A 100 3.82 -1.03 -0.40
C VAL A 100 2.80 -2.03 -0.92
N SER A 101 3.04 -3.31 -0.65
CA SER A 101 2.18 -4.41 -1.10
C SER A 101 0.89 -4.48 -0.30
N ARG A 102 0.98 -4.29 1.01
CA ARG A 102 -0.17 -4.33 1.92
C ARG A 102 0.04 -3.27 2.98
N ILE A 103 -1.00 -2.51 3.26
CA ILE A 103 -1.04 -1.61 4.40
C ILE A 103 -2.39 -1.79 5.10
N TRP A 104 -2.35 -2.12 6.37
CA TRP A 104 -3.54 -2.30 7.18
C TRP A 104 -3.35 -1.63 8.53
N VAL A 105 -4.43 -1.02 9.01
CA VAL A 105 -4.54 -0.47 10.35
C VAL A 105 -5.87 -0.92 10.93
N PHE A 106 -5.82 -1.40 12.18
CA PHE A 106 -6.99 -1.83 12.92
C PHE A 106 -8.04 -0.72 12.96
N GLY A 107 -9.27 -1.03 12.53
CA GLY A 107 -10.36 -0.07 12.30
C GLY A 107 -10.51 1.00 13.40
N PRO A 108 -10.72 0.61 14.66
CA PRO A 108 -10.86 1.54 15.80
C PRO A 108 -9.64 2.44 16.09
N ARG A 109 -8.48 2.14 15.49
CA ARG A 109 -7.22 2.89 15.65
C ARG A 109 -6.85 3.68 14.39
N ARG A 110 -7.68 3.66 13.33
CA ARG A 110 -7.52 4.51 12.14
C ARG A 110 -7.64 6.00 12.51
N GLY A 111 -7.13 6.88 11.66
CA GLY A 111 -7.12 8.34 11.91
C GLY A 111 -6.06 8.83 12.91
N LYS A 112 -5.35 7.94 13.62
CA LYS A 112 -4.31 8.30 14.63
C LYS A 112 -2.88 8.37 14.05
N GLY A 113 -2.76 8.57 12.73
CA GLY A 113 -1.46 8.67 12.04
C GLY A 113 -0.60 7.40 12.10
N ILE A 114 -1.18 6.23 12.32
CA ILE A 114 -0.46 4.94 12.40
C ILE A 114 0.13 4.59 11.02
N ALA A 115 -0.71 4.56 9.98
CA ALA A 115 -0.28 4.27 8.61
C ALA A 115 0.84 5.22 8.14
N ARG A 116 0.71 6.52 8.44
CA ARG A 116 1.74 7.53 8.13
C ARG A 116 3.08 7.18 8.76
N ARG A 117 3.09 6.92 10.08
CA ARG A 117 4.30 6.53 10.81
C ARG A 117 4.92 5.24 10.26
N MET A 118 4.09 4.27 9.87
CA MET A 118 4.59 3.02 9.28
C MET A 118 5.31 3.29 7.94
N VAL A 119 4.73 4.10 7.05
CA VAL A 119 5.39 4.46 5.79
C VAL A 119 6.64 5.30 6.04
N ASP A 120 6.63 6.23 7.00
CA ASP A 120 7.81 7.01 7.36
C ASP A 120 8.98 6.12 7.85
N VAL A 121 8.67 5.07 8.63
CA VAL A 121 9.67 4.07 9.04
C VAL A 121 10.18 3.26 7.85
N VAL A 122 9.29 2.84 6.94
CA VAL A 122 9.70 2.14 5.72
C VAL A 122 10.67 3.00 4.91
N ARG A 123 10.38 4.28 4.74
CA ARG A 123 11.24 5.20 3.98
C ARG A 123 12.65 5.34 4.55
N SER A 124 12.81 5.26 5.87
CA SER A 124 14.11 5.39 6.54
C SER A 124 14.86 4.07 6.71
N THR A 125 14.17 2.92 6.64
CA THR A 125 14.76 1.61 6.94
C THR A 125 14.79 0.65 5.74
N PHE A 126 14.09 0.99 4.66
CA PHE A 126 14.06 0.19 3.45
C PHE A 126 15.46 0.07 2.84
N MET A 127 16.12 1.21 2.61
CA MET A 127 17.46 1.29 2.05
C MET A 127 18.42 1.85 3.09
N TYR A 128 19.42 1.07 3.47
CA TYR A 128 20.37 1.46 4.50
C TYR A 128 21.09 2.76 4.11
N GLY A 129 21.09 3.75 5.00
CA GLY A 129 21.74 5.03 4.78
C GLY A 129 20.98 5.99 3.85
N CYS A 130 19.76 5.67 3.43
CA CYS A 130 18.97 6.53 2.55
C CYS A 130 17.54 6.73 3.08
N TYR A 131 17.02 7.94 2.88
CA TYR A 131 15.63 8.26 3.18
C TYR A 131 14.86 8.43 1.87
N LEU A 132 13.98 7.49 1.57
CA LEU A 132 13.21 7.51 0.33
C LEU A 132 12.30 8.75 0.29
N SER A 133 12.15 9.35 -0.88
CA SER A 133 11.12 10.34 -1.19
C SER A 133 9.74 9.67 -1.32
N THR A 134 8.67 10.48 -1.33
CA THR A 134 7.32 9.96 -1.58
C THR A 134 7.09 9.56 -3.04
N GLU A 135 7.96 9.99 -3.95
CA GLU A 135 7.92 9.68 -5.37
C GLU A 135 8.59 8.33 -5.67
N GLU A 136 9.41 7.80 -4.76
CA GLU A 136 10.06 6.50 -4.92
C GLU A 136 9.22 5.36 -4.30
N ILE A 137 8.02 5.67 -3.80
CA ILE A 137 7.11 4.75 -3.13
C ILE A 137 5.89 4.50 -4.00
N ALA A 138 5.60 3.23 -4.26
CA ALA A 138 4.41 2.81 -4.98
C ALA A 138 3.47 1.98 -4.10
N PHE A 139 2.17 1.98 -4.40
CA PHE A 139 1.17 1.20 -3.67
C PHE A 139 0.58 0.10 -4.57
N SER A 140 0.49 -1.13 -4.05
CA SER A 140 -0.15 -2.23 -4.75
C SER A 140 -1.66 -2.11 -4.62
N ASP A 141 -2.37 -2.12 -5.74
CA ASP A 141 -3.84 -2.21 -5.83
C ASP A 141 -4.59 -1.47 -4.69
N PRO A 142 -4.49 -0.13 -4.62
CA PRO A 142 -4.96 0.63 -3.46
C PRO A 142 -6.49 0.55 -3.32
N THR A 143 -6.96 0.14 -2.14
CA THR A 143 -8.38 0.22 -1.76
C THR A 143 -8.85 1.69 -1.74
N PRO A 144 -10.18 1.97 -1.71
CA PRO A 144 -10.68 3.35 -1.58
C PRO A 144 -10.09 4.11 -0.38
N ASP A 145 -9.94 3.46 0.77
CA ASP A 145 -9.25 4.02 1.94
C ASP A 145 -7.76 4.23 1.66
N GLY A 146 -7.13 3.27 0.96
CA GLY A 146 -5.74 3.35 0.51
C GLY A 146 -5.48 4.55 -0.40
N LYS A 147 -6.41 4.88 -1.32
CA LYS A 147 -6.37 6.10 -2.15
C LYS A 147 -6.29 7.34 -1.29
N LEU A 148 -7.26 7.51 -0.40
CA LEU A 148 -7.36 8.71 0.43
C LEU A 148 -6.11 8.88 1.28
N PHE A 149 -5.58 7.77 1.79
CA PHE A 149 -4.31 7.75 2.49
C PHE A 149 -3.13 8.15 1.58
N ALA A 150 -2.95 7.50 0.43
CA ALA A 150 -1.83 7.72 -0.49
C ALA A 150 -1.82 9.16 -1.03
N THR A 151 -2.97 9.68 -1.46
CA THR A 151 -3.12 11.06 -1.92
C THR A 151 -2.73 12.06 -0.84
N LYS A 152 -3.17 11.84 0.40
CA LYS A 152 -2.83 12.71 1.53
C LYS A 152 -1.35 12.57 1.95
N TYR A 153 -0.79 11.36 1.85
CA TYR A 153 0.58 11.07 2.24
C TYR A 153 1.60 11.64 1.24
N CYS A 154 1.41 11.36 -0.05
CA CYS A 154 2.27 11.85 -1.13
C CYS A 154 2.01 13.31 -1.50
N ARG A 155 0.95 13.94 -0.94
CA ARG A 155 0.51 15.31 -1.26
C ARG A 155 0.23 15.54 -2.75
N THR A 156 -0.05 14.48 -3.47
CA THR A 156 -0.39 14.49 -4.89
C THR A 156 -1.46 13.44 -5.14
N PRO A 157 -2.47 13.72 -5.97
CA PRO A 157 -3.41 12.69 -6.39
C PRO A 157 -2.78 11.69 -7.38
N ASN A 158 -1.66 12.05 -8.00
CA ASN A 158 -0.94 11.23 -8.98
C ASN A 158 0.21 10.47 -8.29
N PHE A 159 -0.11 9.62 -7.32
CA PHE A 159 0.87 8.77 -6.64
C PHE A 159 1.21 7.52 -7.49
N LEU A 160 2.30 6.81 -7.16
CA LEU A 160 2.69 5.61 -7.89
C LEU A 160 1.92 4.37 -7.45
N VAL A 161 1.57 3.53 -8.40
CA VAL A 161 0.92 2.23 -8.19
C VAL A 161 1.62 1.13 -8.97
N TYR A 162 1.48 -0.10 -8.51
CA TYR A 162 1.99 -1.28 -9.21
C TYR A 162 1.06 -2.48 -9.00
N ASN A 163 1.30 -3.57 -9.74
CA ASN A 163 0.54 -4.81 -9.63
C ASN A 163 -0.99 -4.62 -9.86
N PHE A 164 -1.35 -3.82 -10.87
CA PHE A 164 -2.72 -3.74 -11.38
C PHE A 164 -2.89 -4.68 -12.58
N ILE A 165 -4.05 -5.30 -12.71
CA ILE A 165 -4.36 -6.18 -13.84
C ILE A 165 -4.57 -5.32 -15.08
N TYR A 166 -3.63 -5.40 -16.04
CA TYR A 166 -3.83 -4.88 -17.39
C TYR A 166 -4.68 -5.89 -18.15
N ASN A 167 -5.99 -5.68 -18.20
CA ASN A 167 -6.81 -6.39 -19.18
C ASN A 167 -6.52 -5.76 -20.55
N ASN A 168 -5.88 -6.54 -21.42
CA ASN A 168 -5.75 -6.24 -22.84
C ASN A 168 -7.05 -6.57 -23.56
#